data_AF-A0A354B1B0-F1
#
_entry.id   AF-A0A354B1B0-F1
#
_cell.length_a   1.000
_cell.length_b   1.000
_cell.length_c   1.000
_cell.angle_alpha   90.00
_cell.angle_beta   90.00
_cell.angle_gamma   90.00
#
_symmetry.space_group_name_H-M   'P 1'
#
loop_
_entity.id
_entity.type
_entity.pdbx_description
1 polymer ?
#
loop_
_entity_poly.entity_id
_entity_poly.type
_entity_poly.pdbx_seq_one_letter_code
_entity_poly.pdbx_strand_id
1 'polypeptide(L)' 'MGIAWVFPGQGSQSLGMAKGVMELPGAKERFAAASELLGRDLLAICNGEAQGELVDLNDTRNT' A
#
# COMPACT_ATOMS: atom_id res chain seq x y z
N MET A 1 -4.71 -25.88 19.71
CA MET A 1 -3.88 -24.67 19.61
C MET A 1 -4.41 -23.84 18.45
N GLY A 2 -4.81 -22.59 18.68
CA GLY A 2 -5.37 -21.72 17.64
C GLY A 2 -4.31 -20.76 17.08
N ILE A 3 -4.48 -20.33 15.83
CA ILE A 3 -3.68 -19.28 15.21
C ILE A 3 -4.60 -18.08 14.96
N ALA A 4 -4.13 -16.89 15.32
CA ALA A 4 -4.80 -15.63 15.02
C ALA A 4 -3.84 -14.73 14.21
N TRP A 5 -4.40 -14.02 13.24
CA TRP A 5 -3.69 -13.05 12.42
C TRP A 5 -4.13 -11.66 12.82
N VAL A 6 -3.17 -10.78 13.10
CA VAL A 6 -3.43 -9.39 13.49
C VAL A 6 -2.72 -8.49 12.49
N PHE A 7 -3.44 -7.50 11.97
CA PHE A 7 -2.93 -6.56 10.98
C PHE A 7 -2.79 -5.17 11.62
N PRO A 8 -1.61 -4.53 11.57
CA PRO A 8 -1.39 -3.23 12.18
C PRO A 8 -2.15 -2.12 11.45
N GLY A 9 -2.52 -1.06 12.18
CA GLY A 9 -3.17 0.13 11.65
C GLY A 9 -2.19 1.19 11.12
N GLN A 10 -2.70 2.42 10.95
CA GLN A 10 -1.93 3.58 10.50
C GLN A 10 -0.75 3.92 11.43
N GLY A 11 0.33 4.43 10.85
CA GLY A 11 1.59 4.77 11.54
C GLY A 11 2.69 3.73 11.37
N SER A 12 2.36 2.56 10.80
CA SER A 12 3.34 1.51 10.49
C SER A 12 3.89 1.58 9.05
N GLN A 13 3.32 2.44 8.20
CA GLN A 13 3.75 2.59 6.80
C GLN A 13 5.16 3.18 6.66
N SER A 14 5.88 2.73 5.63
CA SER A 14 7.22 3.22 5.29
C SER A 14 7.53 3.04 3.80
N LEU A 15 8.49 3.82 3.29
CA LEU A 15 8.95 3.67 1.91
C LEU A 15 9.57 2.30 1.68
N GLY A 16 9.20 1.67 0.57
CA GLY A 16 9.60 0.32 0.19
C GLY A 16 8.81 -0.80 0.88
N MET A 17 7.79 -0.51 1.70
CA MET A 17 7.07 -1.54 2.47
C MET A 17 6.42 -2.65 1.62
N ALA A 18 6.12 -2.37 0.36
CA ALA A 18 5.50 -3.34 -0.55
C ALA A 18 6.50 -4.37 -1.12
N LYS A 19 7.81 -4.10 -1.10
CA LYS A 19 8.83 -4.91 -1.82
C LYS A 19 8.78 -6.39 -1.46
N GLY A 20 8.60 -6.71 -0.18
CA GLY A 20 8.57 -8.10 0.30
C GLY A 20 7.37 -8.92 -0.16
N VAL A 21 6.27 -8.27 -0.59
CA VAL A 21 5.04 -8.95 -1.02
C VAL A 21 4.85 -8.93 -2.53
N MET A 22 5.66 -8.17 -3.29
CA MET A 22 5.49 -8.05 -4.75
C MET A 22 5.76 -9.35 -5.52
N GLU A 23 6.51 -10.28 -4.94
CA GLU A 23 6.77 -11.60 -5.51
C GLU A 23 5.62 -12.59 -5.28
N LEU A 24 4.63 -12.23 -4.46
CA LEU A 24 3.48 -13.10 -4.19
C LEU A 24 2.51 -13.11 -5.38
N PRO A 25 1.92 -14.26 -5.72
CA PRO A 25 0.89 -14.35 -6.75
C PRO A 25 -0.27 -13.37 -6.49
N GLY A 26 -0.62 -12.59 -7.51
CA GLY A 26 -1.71 -11.63 -7.44
C GLY A 26 -1.35 -10.29 -6.77
N ALA A 27 -0.11 -10.06 -6.33
CA ALA A 27 0.25 -8.83 -5.62
C ALA A 27 0.09 -7.60 -6.52
N LYS A 28 0.60 -7.67 -7.75
CA LYS A 28 0.51 -6.59 -8.74
C LYS A 28 -0.93 -6.27 -9.11
N GLU A 29 -1.75 -7.29 -9.29
CA GLU A 29 -3.17 -7.18 -9.63
C GLU A 29 -3.96 -6.51 -8.50
N ARG A 30 -3.67 -6.87 -7.24
CA ARG A 30 -4.29 -6.22 -6.07
C ARG A 30 -3.90 -4.75 -5.95
N PHE A 31 -2.63 -4.42 -6.15
CA PHE A 31 -2.18 -3.03 -6.17
C PHE A 31 -2.86 -2.26 -7.31
N ALA A 32 -2.92 -2.83 -8.53
CA ALA A 32 -3.57 -2.18 -9.67
C ALA A 32 -5.05 -1.91 -9.41
N ALA A 33 -5.80 -2.90 -8.91
CA ALA A 33 -7.22 -2.74 -8.60
C ALA A 33 -7.46 -1.68 -7.52
N ALA A 34 -6.64 -1.67 -6.46
CA ALA A 34 -6.76 -0.66 -5.40
C ALA A 34 -6.37 0.75 -5.89
N SER A 35 -5.34 0.85 -6.73
CA SER A 35 -4.94 2.12 -7.35
C SER A 35 -6.03 2.69 -8.26
N GLU A 36 -6.70 1.85 -9.05
CA GLU A 36 -7.84 2.25 -9.89
C GLU A 36 -9.00 2.78 -9.03
N LEU A 37 -9.37 2.06 -7.96
CA LEU A 37 -10.44 2.46 -7.05
C LEU A 37 -10.16 3.78 -6.31
N LEU A 38 -8.90 4.04 -5.96
CA LEU A 38 -8.50 5.22 -5.20
C LEU A 38 -7.99 6.38 -6.07
N GLY A 39 -7.86 6.19 -7.38
CA GLY A 39 -7.39 7.21 -8.32
C GLY A 39 -5.94 7.66 -8.12
N ARG A 40 -5.10 6.82 -7.49
CA ARG A 40 -3.69 7.11 -7.23
C ARG A 40 -2.85 5.84 -7.30
N ASP A 41 -1.62 5.94 -7.78
CA ASP A 41 -0.72 4.78 -7.88
C ASP A 41 -0.14 4.42 -6.51
N LEU A 42 -0.81 3.50 -5.80
CA LEU A 42 -0.41 3.07 -4.46
C LEU A 42 0.96 2.39 -4.45
N LEU A 43 1.35 1.68 -5.51
CA LEU A 43 2.63 1.01 -5.56
C LEU A 43 3.76 2.04 -5.72
N ALA A 44 3.58 3.01 -6.63
CA ALA A 44 4.53 4.11 -6.77
C ALA A 44 4.63 4.95 -5.48
N ILE A 45 3.52 5.16 -4.75
CA ILE A 45 3.53 5.83 -3.44
C ILE A 45 4.36 5.02 -2.44
N CYS A 46 4.11 3.71 -2.32
CA CYS A 46 4.89 2.84 -1.47
C CYS A 46 6.39 2.83 -1.84
N ASN A 47 6.74 2.97 -3.12
CA ASN A 47 8.13 3.02 -3.56
C ASN A 47 8.80 4.39 -3.40
N GLY A 48 8.03 5.46 -3.14
CA GLY A 48 8.53 6.83 -3.15
C GLY A 48 8.80 7.37 -4.55
N GLU A 49 8.14 6.80 -5.56
CA GLU A 49 8.30 7.12 -6.98
C GLU A 49 7.11 7.94 -7.53
N ALA A 50 6.02 8.04 -6.77
CA ALA A 50 4.81 8.76 -7.18
C ALA A 50 5.03 10.28 -7.26
N GLN A 51 4.32 10.92 -8.21
CA GLN A 51 4.39 12.35 -8.50
C GLN A 51 2.99 12.97 -8.47
N GLY A 52 2.89 14.23 -8.06
CA GLY A 52 1.62 14.97 -7.97
C GLY A 52 1.13 15.22 -6.53
N GLU A 53 -0.16 15.50 -6.38
CA GLU A 53 -0.75 15.94 -5.10
C GLU A 53 -1.15 14.78 -4.17
N LEU A 54 -1.37 13.58 -4.71
CA LEU A 54 -1.86 12.40 -3.98
C LEU A 54 -0.74 11.41 -3.65
N VAL A 55 0.46 11.91 -3.33
CA VAL A 55 1.68 11.09 -3.15
C VAL A 55 2.03 10.82 -1.69
N ASP A 56 1.37 11.49 -0.75
CA ASP A 56 1.70 11.37 0.66
C ASP A 56 1.34 9.98 1.19
N LEU A 57 2.37 9.20 1.53
CA LEU A 57 2.24 7.86 2.10
C LEU A 57 1.54 7.89 3.47
N ASN A 58 1.64 9.00 4.21
CA ASN A 58 1.04 9.18 5.52
C ASN A 58 -0.34 9.83 5.47
N ASP A 59 -0.91 9.95 4.27
CA ASP A 59 -2.23 10.52 4.09
C ASP A 59 -3.33 9.61 4.68
N THR A 60 -3.82 9.98 5.86
CA THR A 60 -4.91 9.30 6.57
C THR A 60 -6.25 10.04 6.44
N ARG A 61 -6.51 10.74 5.33
CA ARG A 61 -7.73 11.53 5.12
C ARG A 61 -9.07 10.79 5.32
N ASN A 62 -9.09 9.45 5.26
CA ASN A 62 -10.31 8.63 5.31
C ASN A 62 -10.51 7.88 6.65
N THR A 63 -9.90 8.36 7.73
CA THR A 63 -10.03 7.82 9.09
C THR A 63 -10.74 8.80 10.02
#